data_AF-A0A838ETW3-F1
#
_entry.id   AF-A0A838ETW3-F1
#
_cell.length_a   1.000
_cell.length_b   1.000
_cell.length_c   1.000
_cell.angle_alpha   90.00
_cell.angle_beta   90.00
_cell.angle_gamma   90.00
#
_symmetry.space_group_name_H-M   'P 1'
#
loop_
_entity.id
_entity.type
_entity.pdbx_description
1 polymer ?
#
loop_
_entity_poly.entity_id
_entity_poly.type
_entity_poly.pdbx_seq_one_letter_code
_entity_poly.pdbx_strand_id
1 'polypeptide(L)' 'SDPSQGTGRRDLVGPMSLASIAAGTDGLLIEVHPNPDEALKDGAQSVTIEQFTALMPKIQAVTKAIGRSIITE' A
#
# COMPACT_ATOMS: atom_id res chain seq x y z
N SER A 1 7.34 -5.00 -4.06
CA SER A 1 6.91 -5.59 -2.77
C SER A 1 5.40 -5.75 -2.77
N ASP A 2 4.88 -6.82 -2.16
CA ASP A 2 3.44 -7.04 -1.96
C ASP A 2 3.14 -6.98 -0.45
N PRO A 3 2.85 -5.80 0.10
CA PRO A 3 2.55 -5.63 1.53
C PRO A 3 1.20 -6.25 1.94
N SER A 4 0.26 -6.48 1.00
CA SER A 4 -1.01 -7.13 1.31
C SER A 4 -0.77 -8.61 1.65
N GLN A 5 -0.27 -9.38 0.68
CA GLN A 5 0.04 -10.80 0.89
C GLN A 5 1.19 -11.01 1.89
N GLY A 6 2.18 -10.10 1.88
CA GLY A 6 3.34 -10.18 2.76
C GLY A 6 3.03 -9.99 4.25
N THR A 7 1.94 -9.30 4.58
CA THR A 7 1.51 -9.10 5.98
C THR A 7 0.27 -9.89 6.36
N GLY A 8 -0.60 -10.22 5.40
CA GLY A 8 -1.89 -10.87 5.67
C GLY A 8 -2.87 -9.99 6.47
N ARG A 9 -2.57 -8.70 6.65
CA ARG A 9 -3.23 -7.84 7.64
C ARG A 9 -3.38 -6.41 7.14
N ARG A 10 -4.65 -5.98 6.98
CA ARG A 10 -5.04 -4.65 6.49
C ARG A 10 -4.34 -3.51 7.24
N ASP A 11 -4.21 -3.61 8.56
CA ASP A 11 -3.59 -2.58 9.41
C ASP A 11 -2.08 -2.44 9.22
N LEU A 12 -1.42 -3.47 8.68
CA LEU A 12 0.02 -3.49 8.40
C LEU A 12 0.38 -3.10 6.97
N VAL A 13 -0.58 -3.10 6.04
CA VAL A 13 -0.35 -2.76 4.62
C VAL A 13 0.27 -1.37 4.47
N GLY A 14 -0.27 -0.36 5.15
CA GLY A 14 0.24 1.01 5.12
C GLY A 14 1.69 1.12 5.63
N PRO A 15 1.99 0.72 6.88
CA PRO A 15 3.35 0.72 7.41
C PRO A 15 4.34 -0.07 6.55
N MET A 16 3.96 -1.28 6.10
CA MET A 16 4.84 -2.12 5.28
C MET A 16 5.11 -1.54 3.89
N SER A 17 4.13 -0.83 3.31
CA SER A 17 4.31 -0.10 2.05
C SER A 17 5.40 0.98 2.18
N LEU A 18 5.31 1.80 3.23
CA LEU A 18 6.30 2.86 3.49
C LEU A 18 7.69 2.29 3.79
N ALA A 19 7.76 1.21 4.57
CA ALA A 19 9.01 0.51 4.84
C ALA A 19 9.63 -0.08 3.57
N SER A 20 8.82 -0.69 2.69
CA SER A 20 9.28 -1.25 1.41
C SER A 20 9.84 -0.17 0.49
N ILE A 21 9.19 1.01 0.42
CA ILE A 21 9.70 2.16 -0.34
C ILE A 21 11.03 2.62 0.25
N ALA A 22 11.09 2.86 1.56
CA ALA A 22 12.31 3.30 2.23
C ALA A 22 13.48 2.31 2.03
N ALA A 23 13.20 1.01 1.97
CA ALA A 23 14.17 -0.04 1.66
C ALA A 23 14.60 -0.09 0.17
N GLY A 24 13.94 0.66 -0.70
CA GLY A 24 14.30 0.80 -2.11
C GLY A 24 13.53 -0.08 -3.09
N THR A 25 12.33 -0.57 -2.74
CA THR A 25 11.47 -1.28 -3.71
C THR A 25 11.15 -0.39 -4.91
N ASP A 26 11.07 -0.97 -6.10
CA ASP A 26 10.71 -0.24 -7.33
C ASP A 26 9.20 -0.10 -7.52
N GLY A 27 8.42 -0.98 -6.88
CA GLY A 27 6.97 -0.96 -6.94
C GLY A 27 6.30 -1.63 -5.75
N LEU A 28 5.00 -1.34 -5.60
CA LEU A 28 4.11 -1.93 -4.61
C LEU A 28 2.93 -2.59 -5.33
N LEU A 29 2.51 -3.76 -4.86
CA LEU A 29 1.24 -4.39 -5.21
C LEU A 29 0.34 -4.35 -3.97
N ILE A 30 -0.75 -3.58 -4.03
CA ILE A 30 -1.66 -3.38 -2.88
C ILE A 30 -3.05 -3.83 -3.30
N GLU A 31 -3.66 -4.71 -2.52
CA GLU A 31 -5.03 -5.16 -2.72
C GLU A 31 -6.01 -4.14 -2.13
N VAL A 32 -6.99 -3.72 -2.93
CA VAL A 32 -7.99 -2.70 -2.57
C VAL A 32 -9.38 -3.26 -2.87
N HIS A 33 -10.31 -3.10 -1.94
CA HIS A 33 -11.70 -3.49 -2.12
C HIS A 33 -12.64 -2.42 -1.52
N PRO A 34 -13.78 -2.09 -2.15
CA PRO A 34 -14.72 -1.09 -1.62
C PRO A 34 -15.35 -1.51 -0.29
N ASN A 35 -15.57 -2.81 -0.08
CA ASN A 35 -16.04 -3.38 1.19
C ASN A 35 -15.25 -4.65 1.54
N PRO A 36 -14.04 -4.54 2.10
CA PRO A 36 -13.16 -5.69 2.29
C PRO A 36 -13.77 -6.86 3.10
N ASP A 37 -14.74 -6.58 3.97
CA ASP A 37 -15.37 -7.60 4.82
C ASP A 37 -16.36 -8.49 4.03
N GLU A 38 -16.76 -8.06 2.83
CA GLU A 38 -17.57 -8.83 1.87
C GLU A 38 -16.75 -9.40 0.69
N ALA A 39 -15.42 -9.24 0.72
CA ALA A 39 -14.57 -9.73 -0.36
C ALA A 39 -14.61 -11.27 -0.42
N LEU A 40 -14.83 -11.82 -1.63
CA LEU A 40 -14.82 -13.27 -1.87
C LEU A 40 -13.48 -13.93 -1.54
N LYS A 41 -12.40 -13.13 -1.59
CA LYS A 41 -11.03 -13.56 -1.32
C LYS A 41 -10.26 -12.40 -0.70
N ASP A 42 -9.33 -12.71 0.19
CA ASP A 42 -8.29 -11.78 0.67
C ASP A 42 -8.82 -10.49 1.35
N GLY A 43 -10.03 -10.55 1.93
CA GLY A 43 -10.64 -9.41 2.63
C GLY A 43 -9.87 -8.92 3.86
N ALA A 44 -9.19 -9.82 4.57
CA ALA A 44 -8.43 -9.49 5.79
C ALA A 44 -7.20 -8.60 5.53
N GLN A 45 -6.69 -8.59 4.30
CA GLN A 45 -5.49 -7.84 3.89
C GLN A 45 -5.78 -6.77 2.82
N SER A 46 -6.98 -6.77 2.24
CA SER A 46 -7.45 -5.72 1.35
C SER A 46 -7.74 -4.44 2.14
N VAL A 47 -7.22 -3.30 1.69
CA VAL A 47 -7.55 -1.98 2.25
C VAL A 47 -8.80 -1.39 1.58
N THR A 48 -9.45 -0.43 2.23
CA THR A 48 -10.55 0.32 1.58
C THR A 48 -10.00 1.33 0.57
N ILE A 49 -10.87 1.85 -0.30
CA ILE A 49 -10.52 2.91 -1.26
C ILE A 49 -10.02 4.15 -0.51
N GLU A 50 -10.69 4.54 0.59
CA GLU A 50 -10.33 5.69 1.41
C GLU A 50 -8.96 5.51 2.07
N GLN A 51 -8.68 4.31 2.59
CA GLN A 51 -7.37 3.97 3.16
C GLN A 51 -6.26 4.05 2.11
N PHE A 52 -6.53 3.55 0.90
CA PHE A 52 -5.58 3.64 -0.22
C PHE A 52 -5.33 5.09 -0.61
N THR A 53 -6.39 5.88 -0.81
CA THR A 53 -6.28 7.32 -1.12
C THR A 53 -5.50 8.08 -0.04
N ALA A 54 -5.72 7.77 1.24
CA ALA A 54 -4.99 8.38 2.35
C ALA A 54 -3.52 7.93 2.45
N LEU A 55 -3.17 6.77 1.86
CA LEU A 55 -1.80 6.25 1.83
C LEU A 55 -0.96 6.90 0.74
N MET A 56 -1.55 7.26 -0.41
CA MET A 56 -0.85 7.87 -1.55
C MET A 56 0.03 9.09 -1.21
N PRO A 57 -0.45 10.12 -0.47
CA PRO A 57 0.41 11.26 -0.13
C PRO A 57 1.60 10.87 0.77
N LYS A 58 1.45 9.84 1.61
CA LYS A 58 2.53 9.32 2.46
C LYS A 58 3.57 8.57 1.62
N ILE A 59 3.11 7.73 0.68
CA ILE A 59 3.96 7.06 -0.30
C ILE A 59 4.77 8.11 -1.09
N GLN A 60 4.12 9.14 -1.62
CA GLN A 60 4.80 10.21 -2.36
C GLN A 60 5.87 10.92 -1.50
N ALA A 61 5.57 11.21 -0.23
CA ALA A 61 6.51 11.84 0.68
C ALA A 61 7.76 10.98 0.93
N VAL A 62 7.59 9.67 1.20
CA VAL A 62 8.72 8.75 1.43
C VAL A 62 9.52 8.54 0.14
N THR A 63 8.85 8.35 -1.00
CA THR A 63 9.51 8.21 -2.31
C THR A 63 10.39 9.43 -2.62
N LYS A 64 9.88 10.64 -2.37
CA LYS A 64 10.67 11.87 -2.53
C LYS A 64 11.85 11.94 -1.56
N ALA A 65 11.66 11.52 -0.31
CA ALA A 65 12.71 11.54 0.71
C ALA A 65 13.92 10.66 0.35
N ILE A 66 13.70 9.58 -0.42
CA ILE A 66 14.77 8.70 -0.91
C ILE A 66 15.29 9.07 -2.31
N GLY A 67 14.95 10.26 -2.82
CA GLY A 67 15.45 10.75 -4.11
C GLY A 67 14.80 10.09 -5.33
N ARG A 68 13.62 9.49 -5.17
CA ARG A 68 12.83 8.88 -6.26
C ARG A 68 11.55 9.68 -6.52
N SER A 69 10.86 9.34 -7.60
CA SER A 69 9.58 9.93 -7.97
C SER A 69 8.57 8.86 -8.39
N ILE A 70 7.30 9.12 -8.13
CA ILE A 70 6.19 8.37 -8.70
C ILE A 70 5.71 9.17 -9.91
N ILE A 71 5.63 8.52 -11.06
CA ILE A 71 5.06 9.14 -12.26
C ILE A 71 3.56 8.86 -12.21
N THR A 72 2.77 9.93 -12.18
CA THR A 72 1.32 9.89 -12.37
C THR A 72 1.03 10.64 -13.65
N GLU A 73 0.25 10.04 -14.56
CA GLU A 73 -0.26 10.70 -15.77
C GLU A 73 -1.28 11.79 -15.41
#